data_AF-A0AB33JR03-F1
#
_entry.id   AF-A0AB33JR03-F1
#
_cell.length_a   1.000
_cell.length_b   1.000
_cell.length_c   1.000
_cell.angle_alpha   90.00
_cell.angle_beta   90.00
_cell.angle_gamma   90.00
#
_symmetry.space_group_name_H-M   'P 1'
#
loop_
_entity.id
_entity.type
_entity.pdbx_description
1 polymer ?
#
loop_
_entity_poly.entity_id
_entity_poly.type
_entity_poly.pdbx_seq_one_letter_code
_entity_poly.pdbx_strand_id
1 'polypeptide(L)'
;MIDTNSTVPAQGPWAPLQPHEVARLLAGADFPWWIAGGYAIELAVGGAYREHGDVDVLVLRRDQARVRRWFGGWDFLADPPGAGTLRAWPTGIGLPGRVHDVWCRREPDEP
;
A
#
# COMPACT_ATOMS: atom_id res chain seq x y z
N MET A 1 22.17 3.58 9.93
CA MET A 1 21.81 4.37 8.74
C MET A 1 21.17 3.41 7.75
N ILE A 2 19.89 3.57 7.45
CA ILE A 2 19.22 2.77 6.42
C ILE A 2 19.55 3.46 5.09
N ASP A 3 20.26 2.75 4.22
CA ASP A 3 20.67 3.26 2.93
C ASP A 3 19.43 3.37 2.02
N THR A 4 19.03 4.60 1.68
CA THR A 4 17.80 4.88 0.91
C THR A 4 17.91 4.51 -0.57
N ASN A 5 19.05 3.94 -0.98
CA ASN A 5 19.37 3.60 -2.37
C ASN A 5 19.41 2.07 -2.64
N SER A 6 19.07 1.24 -1.65
CA SER A 6 18.99 -0.21 -1.83
C SER A 6 17.69 -0.62 -2.51
N THR A 7 17.79 -1.22 -3.69
CA THR A 7 16.70 -1.94 -4.34
C THR A 7 16.44 -3.22 -3.55
N VAL A 8 15.21 -3.40 -3.03
CA VAL A 8 14.82 -4.61 -2.31
C VAL A 8 13.96 -5.45 -3.27
N PRO A 9 14.34 -6.68 -3.63
CA PRO A 9 13.44 -7.55 -4.37
C PRO A 9 12.24 -7.89 -3.47
N ALA A 10 11.04 -7.96 -4.05
CA ALA A 10 9.88 -8.50 -3.34
C ALA A 10 10.19 -9.96 -2.95
N GLN A 11 10.30 -10.23 -1.65
CA GLN A 11 10.68 -11.53 -1.10
C GLN A 11 9.44 -12.20 -0.49
N GLY A 12 9.25 -13.51 -0.68
CA GLY A 12 8.14 -14.27 -0.07
C GLY A 12 6.85 -14.39 -0.92
N PRO A 13 5.95 -15.32 -0.55
CA PRO A 13 4.70 -15.58 -1.26
C PRO A 13 3.69 -14.46 -1.04
N TRP A 14 3.16 -13.85 -2.08
CA TRP A 14 2.14 -12.80 -1.97
C TRP A 14 0.76 -13.38 -1.63
N ALA A 15 0.10 -12.88 -0.58
CA ALA A 15 -1.29 -13.22 -0.28
C ALA A 15 -2.13 -11.95 -0.06
N PRO A 16 -2.92 -11.53 -1.06
CA PRO A 16 -3.65 -10.27 -0.97
C PRO A 16 -4.73 -10.32 0.11
N LEU A 17 -4.80 -9.26 0.91
CA LEU A 17 -5.87 -9.05 1.87
C LEU A 17 -7.22 -8.90 1.15
N GLN A 18 -8.28 -9.39 1.77
CA GLN A 18 -9.64 -9.11 1.31
C GLN A 18 -10.10 -7.72 1.78
N PRO A 19 -11.06 -7.07 1.09
CA PRO A 19 -11.53 -5.72 1.44
C PRO A 19 -11.98 -5.56 2.90
N HIS A 20 -12.59 -6.61 3.48
CA HIS A 20 -13.05 -6.59 4.85
C HIS A 20 -11.88 -6.64 5.88
N GLU A 21 -10.74 -7.22 5.50
CA GLU A 21 -9.53 -7.25 6.33
C GLU A 21 -8.85 -5.88 6.33
N VAL A 22 -8.80 -5.25 5.16
CA VAL A 22 -8.37 -3.84 5.01
C VAL A 22 -9.22 -2.92 5.86
N ALA A 23 -10.55 -3.08 5.82
CA ALA A 23 -11.46 -2.28 6.63
C ALA A 23 -11.21 -2.45 8.13
N ARG A 24 -10.87 -3.66 8.60
CA ARG A 24 -10.45 -3.88 10.00
C ARG A 24 -9.12 -3.20 10.32
N LEU A 25 -8.14 -3.26 9.41
CA LEU A 25 -6.82 -2.64 9.61
C LEU A 25 -6.86 -1.12 9.67
N LEU A 26 -7.80 -0.50 8.94
CA LEU A 26 -7.97 0.95 8.88
C LEU A 26 -9.14 1.45 9.74
N ALA A 27 -9.73 0.57 10.55
CA ALA A 27 -10.75 0.96 11.51
C ALA A 27 -10.17 1.94 12.54
N GLY A 28 -10.74 3.15 12.60
CA GLY A 28 -10.28 4.20 13.50
C GLY A 28 -9.12 5.06 12.96
N ALA A 29 -8.73 4.90 11.70
CA ALA A 29 -7.75 5.78 11.06
C ALA A 29 -8.19 7.25 11.15
N ASP A 30 -7.25 8.15 11.46
CA ASP A 30 -7.47 9.60 11.58
C ASP A 30 -7.34 10.34 10.24
N PHE A 31 -7.42 9.61 9.13
CA PHE A 31 -7.36 10.10 7.76
C PHE A 31 -8.40 9.38 6.89
N PRO A 32 -8.94 10.05 5.87
CA PRO A 32 -9.89 9.43 4.95
C PRO A 32 -9.20 8.41 4.04
N TRP A 33 -9.87 7.29 3.80
CA TRP A 33 -9.42 6.21 2.94
C TRP A 33 -10.61 5.55 2.23
N TRP A 34 -10.34 4.88 1.12
CA TRP A 34 -11.34 4.14 0.34
C TRP A 34 -10.75 2.86 -0.23
N ILE A 35 -11.60 1.84 -0.43
CA ILE A 35 -11.27 0.74 -1.34
C ILE A 35 -11.23 1.32 -2.76
N ALA A 36 -10.21 0.96 -3.52
CA ALA A 36 -9.99 1.39 -4.89
C ALA A 36 -9.83 0.17 -5.82
N GLY A 37 -9.46 0.43 -7.08
CA GLY A 37 -9.13 -0.60 -8.05
C GLY A 37 -10.29 -1.55 -8.37
N GLY A 38 -9.96 -2.83 -8.57
CA GLY A 38 -10.92 -3.86 -8.98
C GLY A 38 -12.08 -4.05 -8.00
N TYR A 39 -11.77 -4.13 -6.70
CA TYR A 39 -12.80 -4.30 -5.68
C TYR A 39 -13.75 -3.12 -5.56
N ALA A 40 -13.30 -1.88 -5.81
CA ALA A 40 -14.21 -0.74 -5.82
C ALA A 40 -15.27 -0.85 -6.92
N ILE A 41 -14.92 -1.41 -8.08
CA ILE A 41 -15.86 -1.65 -9.17
C ILE A 41 -16.88 -2.71 -8.74
N GLU A 42 -16.43 -3.84 -8.19
CA GLU A 42 -17.32 -4.90 -7.69
C GLU A 42 -18.30 -4.41 -6.63
N LEU A 43 -17.83 -3.59 -5.68
CA LEU A 43 -18.68 -2.96 -4.67
C LEU A 43 -19.72 -2.02 -5.29
N ALA A 44 -19.37 -1.30 -6.35
CA ALA A 44 -20.28 -0.39 -7.03
C ALA A 44 -21.35 -1.11 -7.87
N VAL A 45 -21.00 -2.24 -8.50
CA VAL A 45 -21.93 -3.02 -9.33
C VAL A 45 -22.66 -4.12 -8.56
N GLY A 46 -22.25 -4.41 -7.33
CA GLY A 46 -22.92 -5.34 -6.42
C GLY A 46 -22.61 -6.83 -6.67
N GLY A 47 -21.47 -7.14 -7.30
CA GLY A 47 -21.13 -8.53 -7.60
C GLY A 47 -19.67 -8.74 -8.00
N ALA A 48 -19.13 -9.89 -7.60
CA ALA A 48 -17.81 -10.34 -8.02
C ALA A 48 -17.83 -10.81 -9.48
N TYR A 49 -16.80 -10.47 -10.26
CA TYR A 49 -16.72 -10.86 -11.67
C TYR A 49 -15.34 -11.34 -12.12
N ARG A 50 -14.31 -11.22 -11.27
CA ARG A 50 -12.98 -11.82 -11.50
C ARG A 50 -12.28 -12.10 -10.17
N GLU A 51 -11.21 -12.91 -10.23
CA GLU A 51 -10.27 -13.01 -9.12
C GLU A 51 -9.40 -11.72 -9.04
N HIS A 52 -9.02 -11.33 -7.82
CA HIS A 52 -8.12 -10.19 -7.57
C HIS A 52 -6.81 -10.69 -6.98
N GLY A 53 -5.70 -10.23 -7.56
CA GLY A 53 -4.35 -10.52 -7.07
C GLY A 53 -3.86 -9.54 -6.01
N ASP A 54 -4.62 -8.48 -5.73
CA ASP A 54 -4.28 -7.37 -4.85
C ASP A 54 -5.56 -6.72 -4.28
N VAL A 55 -5.34 -5.77 -3.37
CA VAL A 55 -6.37 -4.84 -2.92
C VAL A 55 -5.79 -3.44 -2.89
N ASP A 56 -6.43 -2.52 -3.61
CA ASP A 56 -6.02 -1.13 -3.66
C ASP A 56 -6.72 -0.31 -2.58
N VAL A 57 -5.95 0.55 -1.90
CA VAL A 57 -6.47 1.54 -0.96
C VAL A 57 -6.08 2.93 -1.43
N LEU A 58 -7.08 3.78 -1.62
CA LEU A 58 -6.86 5.19 -1.90
C LEU A 58 -6.81 5.99 -0.60
N VAL A 59 -5.79 6.84 -0.48
CA VAL A 59 -5.65 7.83 0.59
C VAL A 59 -5.35 9.19 -0.02
N LEU A 60 -5.58 10.26 0.73
CA LEU A 60 -5.22 11.59 0.26
C LEU A 60 -3.72 11.84 0.39
N ARG A 61 -3.15 12.49 -0.64
CA ARG A 61 -1.71 12.76 -0.70
C ARG A 61 -1.16 13.50 0.52
N ARG A 62 -1.95 14.44 1.05
CA ARG A 62 -1.63 15.25 2.23
C ARG A 62 -1.47 14.40 3.50
N ASP A 63 -2.06 13.22 3.53
CA ASP A 63 -2.11 12.34 4.70
C ASP A 63 -1.02 11.26 4.68
N GLN A 64 -0.08 11.30 3.72
CA GLN A 64 1.03 10.33 3.60
C GLN A 64 1.80 10.08 4.91
N ALA A 65 2.00 11.14 5.70
CA ALA A 65 2.73 11.04 6.97
C ALA A 65 1.88 10.35 8.06
N ARG A 66 0.56 10.50 8.02
CA ARG A 66 -0.37 9.80 8.93
C ARG A 66 -0.41 8.32 8.57
N VAL A 67 -0.49 7.99 7.28
CA VAL A 67 -0.46 6.61 6.78
C VAL A 67 0.82 5.90 7.20
N ARG A 68 2.01 6.49 7.00
CA ARG A 68 3.27 5.86 7.43
C ARG A 68 3.39 5.68 8.94
N ARG A 69 2.80 6.59 9.74
CA ARG A 69 2.76 6.42 11.20
C ARG A 69 1.77 5.34 11.63
N TRP A 70 0.62 5.25 10.98
CA TRP A 70 -0.43 4.26 11.27
C TRP A 70 0.10 2.84 11.09
N PHE A 71 0.75 2.59 9.96
CA PHE A 71 1.39 1.30 9.66
C PHE A 71 2.83 1.21 10.17
N GLY A 72 3.12 1.79 11.34
CA GLY A 72 4.44 1.70 11.95
C GLY A 72 4.93 0.24 12.02
N GLY A 73 6.14 -0.01 11.55
CA GLY A 73 6.74 -1.35 11.50
C GLY A 73 6.48 -2.13 10.20
N TRP A 74 5.53 -1.72 9.38
CA TRP A 74 5.27 -2.36 8.08
C TRP A 74 6.32 -1.99 7.04
N ASP A 75 6.62 -2.96 6.18
CA ASP A 75 7.43 -2.76 4.98
C ASP A 75 6.61 -1.99 3.95
N PHE A 76 7.13 -0.84 3.53
CA PHE A 76 6.52 0.00 2.50
C PHE A 76 7.55 0.27 1.43
N LEU A 77 7.13 0.02 0.19
CA LEU A 77 7.92 0.21 -1.00
C LEU A 77 7.18 1.15 -1.94
N ALA A 78 7.90 1.97 -2.68
CA ALA A 78 7.34 2.84 -3.70
C ALA A 78 8.19 2.76 -4.97
N ASP A 79 7.55 2.71 -6.13
CA ASP A 79 8.25 2.80 -7.41
C ASP A 79 8.45 4.29 -7.77
N PRO A 80 9.68 4.77 -8.03
CA PRO A 80 9.83 5.96 -8.83
C PRO A 80 9.35 5.65 -10.27
N PRO A 81 8.44 6.45 -10.84
CA PRO A 81 7.85 6.17 -12.15
C PRO A 81 8.89 5.80 -13.21
N GLY A 82 8.70 4.65 -13.87
CA GLY A 82 9.49 4.21 -15.02
C GLY A 82 10.84 3.57 -14.70
N ALA A 83 11.15 3.30 -13.43
CA ALA A 83 12.42 2.67 -13.03
C ALA A 83 12.35 1.14 -12.90
N GLY A 84 11.14 0.56 -12.86
CA GLY A 84 10.93 -0.89 -12.70
C GLY A 84 11.56 -1.44 -11.41
N THR A 85 11.80 -0.59 -10.41
CA THR A 85 12.53 -0.95 -9.19
C THR A 85 11.88 -0.29 -7.97
N LEU A 86 11.41 -1.14 -7.06
CA LEU A 86 10.83 -0.71 -5.80
C LEU A 86 11.91 -0.19 -4.84
N ARG A 87 11.63 0.95 -4.20
CA ARG A 87 12.48 1.55 -3.16
C ARG A 87 11.76 1.60 -1.84
N ALA A 88 12.48 1.35 -0.75
CA ALA A 88 11.92 1.51 0.59
C ALA A 88 11.38 2.94 0.78
N TRP A 89 10.21 3.04 1.40
CA TRP A 89 9.60 4.29 1.84
C TRP A 89 9.61 4.37 3.38
N PRO A 90 10.65 4.98 3.99
CA PRO A 90 10.77 5.06 5.43
C PRO A 90 9.76 6.03 6.07
N THR A 91 9.47 5.81 7.36
CA THR A 91 8.69 6.75 8.17
C THR A 91 9.36 8.12 8.21
N GLY A 92 8.56 9.19 8.13
CA GLY A 92 9.04 10.58 8.18
C GLY A 92 9.50 11.14 6.82
N ILE A 93 9.60 10.30 5.79
CA ILE A 93 9.94 10.74 4.43
C ILE A 93 8.66 11.03 3.64
N GLY A 94 8.58 12.21 3.04
CA GLY A 94 7.52 12.53 2.09
C GLY A 94 7.87 12.01 0.70
N LEU A 95 6.96 11.25 0.08
CA LEU A 95 7.09 10.92 -1.34
C LEU A 95 6.96 12.21 -2.18
N PRO A 96 7.50 12.27 -3.40
CA PRO A 96 7.25 13.35 -4.36
C PRO A 96 5.91 13.16 -5.09
N GLY A 97 5.32 14.25 -5.60
CA GLY A 97 3.97 14.24 -6.20
C GLY A 97 3.77 13.27 -7.39
N ARG A 98 4.86 12.89 -8.08
CA ARG A 98 4.83 11.93 -9.19
C ARG A 98 4.72 10.47 -8.76
N VAL A 99 5.06 10.15 -7.50
CA VAL A 99 4.99 8.78 -6.97
C VAL A 99 3.61 8.58 -6.36
N HIS A 100 2.88 7.59 -6.88
CA HIS A 100 1.52 7.26 -6.48
C HIS A 100 1.34 5.76 -6.19
N ASP A 101 2.17 4.90 -6.78
CA ASP A 101 2.14 3.46 -6.53
C ASP A 101 3.00 3.10 -5.32
N VAL A 102 2.31 2.68 -4.26
CA VAL A 102 2.92 2.26 -3.00
C VAL A 102 2.45 0.86 -2.68
N TRP A 103 3.40 0.01 -2.36
CA TRP A 103 3.21 -1.37 -1.98
C TRP A 103 3.52 -1.51 -0.49
N CYS A 104 2.73 -2.29 0.23
CA CYS A 104 3.00 -2.54 1.64
C CYS A 104 2.58 -3.93 2.09
N ARG A 105 3.26 -4.40 3.13
CA ARG A 105 3.05 -5.70 3.79
C ARG A 105 3.52 -5.62 5.24
N ARG A 106 3.11 -6.56 6.08
CA ARG A 106 3.48 -6.57 7.51
C ARG A 106 4.97 -6.70 7.71
N GLU A 107 5.56 -7.74 7.12
CA GLU A 107 7.00 -8.00 7.20
C GLU A 107 7.56 -8.35 5.82
N PRO A 108 8.87 -8.17 5.58
CA PRO A 108 9.47 -8.45 4.28
C PRO A 108 9.36 -9.90 3.80
N ASP A 109 9.16 -10.84 4.71
CA ASP A 109 9.07 -12.28 4.43
C ASP A 109 7.66 -12.85 4.70
N GLU A 110 6.74 -12.02 5.15
CA GLU A 110 5.33 -12.39 5.35
C GLU A 110 4.51 -12.13 4.07
N PRO A 111 3.44 -12.92 3.86
CA PRO A 111 2.52 -12.71 2.74
C PRO A 111 1.82 -11.36 2.68
#